data_AF-A0A7S0RYH3-F1
#
_entry.id   AF-A0A7S0RYH3-F1
#
_cell.length_a   1.000
_cell.length_b   1.000
_cell.length_c   1.000
_cell.angle_alpha   90.00
_cell.angle_beta   90.00
_cell.angle_gamma   90.00
#
_symmetry.space_group_name_H-M   'P 1'
#
loop_
_entity.id
_entity.type
_entity.pdbx_description
1 polymer ?
#
loop_
_entity_poly.entity_id
_entity_poly.type
_entity_poly.pdbx_seq_one_letter_code
_entity_poly.pdbx_strand_id
1 'polypeptide(L)'
;REMLAAHRAQSGRSVCSRRGCADASPRSTRTAATLQEWRRRSRNSAGGDQKEPIPTKLRLFLDSASLTQCELWFSTGLFHGLTTNPTILQRDGVKCSVKGLTTLAKTALDLGAQEVQLQAWGPSVQKLSSVAFDLAGIDPHRIVVKLPCTLEGTQTAALLRESNIRVTLTGLYAPPQVLVAQAVGAEYAAPYLGRMNDAYGGQEGLNQVVEMQKAIEGCHSRMRLLVASVRDPVEMTRLTGAGCTTFTISPTIAARLFNNPYTIDAADEFEKAAKSNGGEEDLARVSLRDIAAAASRDDATR
;
A
#
# COMPACT_ATOMS: atom_id res chain seq x y z
N ARG A 1 88.30 -1.55 22.97
CA ARG A 1 87.90 -2.84 22.36
C ARG A 1 86.71 -2.50 21.46
N GLU A 2 86.97 -1.97 20.26
CA GLU A 2 87.16 -2.74 19.00
C GLU A 2 85.83 -3.39 18.57
N MET A 3 85.33 -3.39 17.32
CA MET A 3 85.69 -2.94 15.96
C MET A 3 84.36 -3.06 15.17
N LEU A 4 83.94 -2.13 14.30
CA LEU A 4 84.21 -2.06 12.84
C LEU A 4 83.86 -3.31 11.99
N ALA A 5 83.02 -3.08 10.96
CA ALA A 5 82.97 -3.64 9.58
C ALA A 5 81.52 -4.00 9.18
N ALA A 6 80.80 -3.30 8.29
CA ALA A 6 81.04 -2.98 6.87
C ALA A 6 81.16 -4.21 5.95
N HIS A 7 80.11 -4.49 5.16
CA HIS A 7 80.24 -5.08 3.82
C HIS A 7 79.22 -4.47 2.85
N ARG A 8 79.75 -4.02 1.71
CA ARG A 8 79.09 -3.46 0.53
C ARG A 8 78.78 -4.58 -0.48
N ALA A 9 77.71 -4.40 -1.26
CA ALA A 9 77.67 -4.66 -2.70
C ALA A 9 76.47 -3.86 -3.27
N GLN A 10 76.68 -2.70 -3.92
CA GLN A 10 76.82 -2.54 -5.39
C GLN A 10 75.71 -3.26 -6.16
N SER A 11 74.67 -2.53 -6.58
CA SER A 11 74.58 -1.74 -7.83
C SER A 11 73.91 -2.53 -8.94
N GLY A 12 72.63 -2.24 -9.16
CA GLY A 12 71.88 -2.63 -10.34
C GLY A 12 70.86 -1.55 -10.66
N ARG A 13 71.29 -0.45 -11.28
CA ARG A 13 70.38 0.41 -12.02
C ARG A 13 69.96 -0.36 -13.28
N SER A 14 68.67 -0.64 -13.42
CA SER A 14 68.05 -0.70 -14.74
C SER A 14 66.86 0.24 -14.78
N VAL A 15 66.89 1.05 -15.82
CA VAL A 15 65.88 2.03 -16.25
C VAL A 15 64.80 1.28 -17.04
N CYS A 16 63.62 1.92 -17.19
CA CYS A 16 62.40 1.49 -17.90
C CYS A 16 61.44 0.64 -17.07
N SER A 17 60.13 0.90 -17.04
CA SER A 17 59.31 1.86 -17.78
C SER A 17 57.95 1.95 -17.08
N ARG A 18 57.38 3.16 -17.07
CA ARG A 18 55.95 3.49 -17.09
C ARG A 18 54.98 2.31 -16.86
N ARG A 19 54.15 2.42 -15.80
CA ARG A 19 52.68 2.30 -15.87
C ARG A 19 52.05 2.44 -14.48
N GLY A 20 51.06 3.32 -14.39
CA GLY A 20 49.94 3.16 -13.46
C GLY A 20 50.04 3.88 -12.12
N CYS A 21 50.04 5.22 -12.13
CA CYS A 21 49.19 5.90 -11.15
C CYS A 21 47.74 5.56 -11.52
N ALA A 22 47.18 4.53 -10.88
CA ALA A 22 45.75 4.27 -10.94
C ALA A 22 45.09 5.13 -9.86
N ASP A 23 44.34 6.12 -10.34
CA ASP A 23 43.38 6.93 -9.60
C ASP A 23 42.68 6.11 -8.50
N ALA A 24 42.91 6.52 -7.26
CA ALA A 24 41.94 6.28 -6.19
C ALA A 24 40.72 7.17 -6.47
N SER A 25 39.84 6.75 -7.37
CA SER A 25 38.53 7.39 -7.53
C SER A 25 37.66 7.02 -6.32
N PRO A 26 37.11 7.97 -5.56
CA PRO A 26 36.18 7.66 -4.49
C PRO A 26 34.87 7.19 -5.13
N ARG A 27 34.67 5.88 -5.20
CA ARG A 27 33.43 5.26 -5.70
C ARG A 27 32.51 4.91 -4.53
N SER A 28 31.87 5.90 -3.91
CA SER A 28 30.63 5.64 -3.16
C SER A 28 29.89 6.94 -2.85
N THR A 29 29.01 7.33 -3.76
CA THR A 29 27.79 8.08 -3.40
C THR A 29 26.75 7.74 -4.46
N ARG A 30 26.11 6.56 -4.34
CA ARG A 30 24.92 6.27 -5.16
C ARG A 30 23.73 7.04 -4.58
N THR A 31 23.66 8.32 -4.92
CA THR A 31 22.57 9.23 -4.54
C THR A 31 21.32 8.99 -5.40
N ALA A 32 20.23 9.72 -5.12
CA ALA A 32 19.02 9.75 -5.96
C ALA A 32 19.28 9.93 -7.48
N ALA A 33 20.44 10.51 -7.85
CA ALA A 33 20.94 10.59 -9.21
C ALA A 33 21.13 9.20 -9.86
N THR A 34 21.54 8.18 -9.12
CA THR A 34 21.75 6.82 -9.63
C THR A 34 20.44 6.09 -9.93
N LEU A 35 19.38 6.36 -9.17
CA LEU A 35 18.02 5.85 -9.44
C LEU A 35 17.42 6.52 -10.69
N GLN A 36 17.60 7.84 -10.84
CA GLN A 36 17.20 8.55 -12.06
C GLN A 36 17.97 8.06 -13.28
N GLU A 37 19.28 7.81 -13.13
CA GLU A 37 20.11 7.27 -14.20
C GLU A 37 19.75 5.82 -14.54
N TRP A 38 19.42 4.98 -13.57
CA TRP A 38 18.83 3.66 -13.82
C TRP A 38 17.50 3.76 -14.57
N ARG A 39 16.58 4.63 -14.13
CA ARG A 39 15.31 4.88 -14.84
C ARG A 39 15.53 5.42 -16.26
N ARG A 40 16.61 6.17 -16.51
CA ARG A 40 16.96 6.68 -17.84
C ARG A 40 17.59 5.59 -18.71
N ARG A 41 18.47 4.76 -18.13
CA ARG A 41 19.06 3.60 -18.80
C ARG A 41 18.00 2.59 -19.20
N SER A 42 17.11 2.21 -18.28
CA SER A 42 15.96 1.33 -18.57
C SER A 42 15.02 1.88 -19.64
N ARG A 43 14.90 3.21 -19.77
CA ARG A 43 14.14 3.86 -20.85
C ARG A 43 14.89 3.91 -22.18
N ASN A 44 16.21 4.06 -22.16
CA ASN A 44 17.03 4.10 -23.38
C ASN A 44 17.36 2.70 -23.93
N SER A 45 17.30 1.65 -23.12
CA SER A 45 17.34 0.25 -23.58
C SER A 45 15.97 -0.29 -23.98
N ALA A 46 14.91 0.50 -23.88
CA ALA A 46 13.55 0.16 -24.33
C ALA A 46 13.36 0.35 -25.84
N GLY A 47 14.30 -0.16 -26.63
CA GLY A 47 14.00 -0.58 -28.00
C GLY A 47 13.43 -1.99 -27.95
N GLY A 48 12.11 -2.12 -27.77
CA GLY A 48 11.37 -3.31 -28.24
C GLY A 48 10.58 -4.15 -27.22
N ASP A 49 10.82 -4.07 -25.91
CA ASP A 49 10.02 -4.86 -24.94
C ASP A 49 9.81 -4.06 -23.65
N GLN A 50 8.62 -3.46 -23.49
CA GLN A 50 8.17 -3.07 -22.15
C GLN A 50 7.94 -4.36 -21.38
N LYS A 51 8.77 -4.67 -20.37
CA LYS A 51 8.51 -5.82 -19.50
C LYS A 51 7.13 -5.65 -18.87
N GLU A 52 6.19 -6.48 -19.31
CA GLU A 52 4.86 -6.59 -18.72
C GLU A 52 5.00 -6.76 -17.20
N PRO A 53 4.28 -5.97 -16.38
CA PRO A 53 4.28 -6.15 -14.95
C PRO A 53 3.83 -7.57 -14.61
N ILE A 54 4.38 -8.16 -13.55
CA ILE A 54 3.96 -9.49 -13.10
C ILE A 54 2.46 -9.45 -12.83
N PRO A 55 1.64 -10.24 -13.57
CA PRO A 55 0.20 -10.10 -13.51
C PRO A 55 -0.32 -10.51 -12.13
N THR A 56 -0.98 -9.60 -11.45
CA THR A 56 -1.63 -9.86 -10.16
C THR A 56 -3.00 -9.21 -10.09
N LYS A 57 -3.94 -9.91 -9.45
CA LYS A 57 -5.27 -9.36 -9.12
C LYS A 57 -5.29 -8.72 -7.74
N LEU A 58 -4.22 -8.81 -6.95
CA LEU A 58 -4.18 -8.28 -5.59
C LEU A 58 -4.20 -6.74 -5.61
N ARG A 59 -5.09 -6.15 -4.81
CA ARG A 59 -5.15 -4.71 -4.55
C ARG A 59 -5.20 -4.47 -3.06
N LEU A 60 -4.23 -3.71 -2.55
CA LEU A 60 -4.23 -3.23 -1.17
C LEU A 60 -4.58 -1.75 -1.16
N PHE A 61 -5.54 -1.40 -0.32
CA PHE A 61 -5.90 -0.01 -0.05
C PHE A 61 -5.50 0.35 1.38
N LEU A 62 -5.07 1.59 1.56
CA LEU A 62 -4.80 2.15 2.87
C LEU A 62 -6.10 2.71 3.45
N ASP A 63 -6.45 2.32 4.68
CA ASP A 63 -7.67 2.77 5.37
C ASP A 63 -7.35 3.93 6.33
N SER A 64 -7.15 5.12 5.75
CA SER A 64 -6.70 6.32 6.47
C SER A 64 -7.13 7.61 5.77
N ALA A 65 -7.11 8.69 6.53
CA ALA A 65 -7.18 10.08 6.09
C ALA A 65 -6.00 10.92 6.62
N SER A 66 -5.02 10.30 7.30
CA SER A 66 -3.80 10.95 7.74
C SER A 66 -2.82 11.10 6.57
N LEU A 67 -2.47 12.34 6.23
CA LEU A 67 -1.55 12.63 5.13
C LEU A 67 -0.15 12.07 5.40
N THR A 68 0.33 12.13 6.64
CA THR A 68 1.61 11.54 7.04
C THR A 68 1.63 10.02 6.82
N GLN A 69 0.53 9.34 7.14
CA GLN A 69 0.41 7.90 6.87
C GLN A 69 0.32 7.62 5.37
N CYS A 70 -0.37 8.47 4.60
CA CYS A 70 -0.42 8.36 3.15
C CYS A 70 0.99 8.49 2.54
N GLU A 71 1.74 9.54 2.90
CA GLU A 71 3.11 9.78 2.42
C GLU A 71 4.02 8.57 2.68
N LEU A 72 3.99 8.05 3.90
CA LEU A 72 4.69 6.84 4.27
C LEU A 72 4.28 5.65 3.38
N TRP A 73 3.01 5.25 3.44
CA TRP A 73 2.61 3.95 2.92
C TRP A 73 2.58 3.93 1.39
N PHE A 74 2.27 5.04 0.72
CA PHE A 74 2.39 5.11 -0.73
C PHE A 74 3.84 5.07 -1.21
N SER A 75 4.81 5.58 -0.42
CA SER A 75 6.24 5.48 -0.79
C SER A 75 6.77 4.05 -0.87
N THR A 76 6.09 3.09 -0.22
CA THR A 76 6.44 1.66 -0.28
C THR A 76 6.11 1.00 -1.62
N GLY A 77 5.24 1.62 -2.43
CA GLY A 77 4.71 1.03 -3.67
C GLY A 77 3.74 -0.14 -3.48
N LEU A 78 3.35 -0.46 -2.23
CA LEU A 78 2.46 -1.58 -1.91
C LEU A 78 0.98 -1.28 -2.19
N PHE A 79 0.56 -0.03 -1.98
CA PHE A 79 -0.85 0.34 -1.95
C PHE A 79 -1.34 0.82 -3.31
N HIS A 80 -2.40 0.17 -3.80
CA HIS A 80 -3.12 0.54 -5.00
C HIS A 80 -3.91 1.86 -4.81
N GLY A 81 -4.45 2.08 -3.60
CA GLY A 81 -5.35 3.20 -3.38
C GLY A 81 -5.60 3.54 -1.92
N LEU A 82 -6.50 4.49 -1.70
CA LEU A 82 -6.93 4.96 -0.39
C LEU A 82 -8.42 4.67 -0.18
N THR A 83 -8.82 4.28 1.02
CA THR A 83 -10.23 4.30 1.41
C THR A 83 -10.44 5.11 2.67
N THR A 84 -11.59 5.76 2.75
CA THR A 84 -12.00 6.51 3.93
C THR A 84 -13.44 6.17 4.32
N ASN A 85 -13.83 6.60 5.50
CA ASN A 85 -15.20 6.68 5.96
C ASN A 85 -15.28 7.75 7.07
N PRO A 86 -16.49 8.18 7.51
CA PRO A 86 -16.60 9.23 8.52
C PRO A 86 -15.88 8.93 9.84
N THR A 87 -15.84 7.67 10.29
CA THR A 87 -15.13 7.29 11.53
C THR A 87 -13.60 7.39 11.38
N ILE A 88 -13.07 7.13 10.18
CA ILE A 88 -11.65 7.32 9.87
C ILE A 88 -11.29 8.80 9.79
N LEU A 89 -12.16 9.61 9.16
CA LEU A 89 -11.97 11.07 9.11
C LEU A 89 -11.90 11.63 10.53
N GLN A 90 -12.78 11.16 11.42
CA GLN A 90 -12.78 11.55 12.83
C GLN A 90 -11.48 11.14 13.54
N ARG A 91 -11.06 9.87 13.41
CA ARG A 91 -9.80 9.35 14.00
C ARG A 91 -8.59 10.17 13.55
N ASP A 92 -8.52 10.48 12.26
CA ASP A 92 -7.36 11.14 11.66
C ASP A 92 -7.46 12.68 11.68
N GLY A 93 -8.47 13.24 12.35
CA GLY A 93 -8.63 14.69 12.54
C GLY A 93 -8.99 15.46 11.26
N VAL A 94 -9.57 14.80 10.26
CA VAL A 94 -9.99 15.42 8.99
C VAL A 94 -11.47 15.77 9.06
N LYS A 95 -11.82 17.02 8.70
CA LYS A 95 -13.21 17.48 8.67
C LYS A 95 -14.01 16.71 7.61
N CYS A 96 -15.08 16.05 8.02
CA CYS A 96 -16.07 15.43 7.14
C CYS A 96 -16.81 16.51 6.33
N SER A 97 -16.29 16.82 5.15
CA SER A 97 -16.82 17.83 4.23
C SER A 97 -16.30 17.53 2.83
N VAL A 98 -17.07 17.91 1.80
CA VAL A 98 -16.66 17.72 0.40
C VAL A 98 -15.27 18.35 0.18
N LYS A 99 -15.06 19.60 0.63
CA LYS A 99 -13.76 20.27 0.52
C LYS A 99 -12.61 19.49 1.17
N GLY A 100 -12.81 18.99 2.39
CA GLY A 100 -11.78 18.21 3.10
C GLY A 100 -11.43 16.92 2.37
N LEU A 101 -12.45 16.22 1.87
CA LEU A 101 -12.31 15.00 1.08
C LEU A 101 -11.69 15.27 -0.31
N THR A 102 -11.98 16.41 -0.93
CA THR A 102 -11.33 16.85 -2.17
C THR A 102 -9.82 17.03 -1.96
N THR A 103 -9.42 17.73 -0.91
CA THR A 103 -7.99 17.91 -0.59
C THR A 103 -7.33 16.56 -0.35
N LEU A 104 -7.91 15.72 0.52
CA LEU A 104 -7.37 14.40 0.83
C LEU A 104 -7.21 13.52 -0.42
N ALA A 105 -8.26 13.45 -1.26
CA ALA A 105 -8.23 12.64 -2.46
C ALA A 105 -7.16 13.13 -3.44
N LYS A 106 -7.09 14.43 -3.71
CA LYS A 106 -6.06 14.99 -4.61
C LYS A 106 -4.65 14.71 -4.09
N THR A 107 -4.39 14.93 -2.80
CA THR A 107 -3.09 14.61 -2.21
C THR A 107 -2.76 13.13 -2.32
N ALA A 108 -3.70 12.22 -2.03
CA ALA A 108 -3.46 10.78 -2.16
C ALA A 108 -3.15 10.37 -3.61
N LEU A 109 -3.86 10.96 -4.59
CA LEU A 109 -3.62 10.73 -6.01
C LEU A 109 -2.24 11.25 -6.45
N ASP A 110 -1.81 12.41 -5.95
CA ASP A 110 -0.48 12.97 -6.22
C ASP A 110 0.65 12.11 -5.59
N LEU A 111 0.36 11.44 -4.47
CA LEU A 111 1.26 10.48 -3.82
C LEU A 111 1.32 9.12 -4.52
N GLY A 112 0.51 8.89 -5.56
CA GLY A 112 0.56 7.68 -6.38
C GLY A 112 -0.62 6.72 -6.22
N ALA A 113 -1.65 7.08 -5.44
CA ALA A 113 -2.89 6.30 -5.40
C ALA A 113 -3.50 6.23 -6.80
N GLN A 114 -3.89 5.02 -7.22
CA GLN A 114 -4.58 4.79 -8.50
C GLN A 114 -6.10 4.95 -8.35
N GLU A 115 -6.62 4.74 -7.14
CA GLU A 115 -8.03 4.80 -6.82
C GLU A 115 -8.24 5.33 -5.39
N VAL A 116 -9.26 6.16 -5.19
CA VAL A 116 -9.65 6.66 -3.87
C VAL A 116 -11.14 6.41 -3.65
N GLN A 117 -11.48 5.70 -2.56
CA GLN A 117 -12.86 5.43 -2.21
C GLN A 117 -13.35 6.29 -1.06
N LEU A 118 -14.36 7.12 -1.31
CA LEU A 118 -14.87 8.13 -0.38
C LEU A 118 -16.32 7.83 -0.01
N GLN A 119 -16.65 7.83 1.28
CA GLN A 119 -18.02 7.57 1.71
C GLN A 119 -18.88 8.83 1.75
N ALA A 120 -20.03 8.79 1.07
CA ALA A 120 -21.05 9.82 1.15
C ALA A 120 -21.87 9.71 2.45
N TRP A 121 -22.50 10.81 2.85
CA TRP A 121 -23.32 10.90 4.06
C TRP A 121 -24.57 11.75 3.81
N GLY A 122 -25.61 11.50 4.61
CA GLY A 122 -26.87 12.25 4.56
C GLY A 122 -28.01 11.43 5.16
N PRO A 123 -29.01 12.07 5.80
CA PRO A 123 -30.11 11.36 6.46
C PRO A 123 -31.23 10.91 5.50
N SER A 124 -31.16 11.29 4.22
CA SER A 124 -32.14 10.94 3.21
C SER A 124 -31.46 10.68 1.87
N VAL A 125 -32.15 9.99 0.95
CA VAL A 125 -31.68 9.75 -0.43
C VAL A 125 -31.25 11.06 -1.10
N GLN A 126 -32.02 12.14 -0.96
CA GLN A 126 -31.71 13.42 -1.61
C GLN A 126 -30.39 14.01 -1.09
N LYS A 127 -30.18 14.03 0.23
CA LYS A 127 -28.95 14.56 0.83
C LYS A 127 -27.75 13.65 0.57
N LEU A 128 -27.95 12.33 0.67
CA LEU A 128 -26.93 11.34 0.40
C LEU A 128 -26.47 11.40 -1.07
N SER A 129 -27.42 11.44 -2.01
CA SER A 129 -27.14 11.55 -3.45
C SER A 129 -26.43 12.85 -3.79
N SER A 130 -26.86 14.00 -3.23
CA SER A 130 -26.17 15.29 -3.46
C SER A 130 -24.68 15.20 -3.10
N VAL A 131 -24.36 14.70 -1.90
CA VAL A 131 -22.96 14.52 -1.47
C VAL A 131 -22.25 13.48 -2.34
N ALA A 132 -22.92 12.40 -2.70
CA ALA A 132 -22.35 11.34 -3.54
C ALA A 132 -21.93 11.86 -4.92
N PHE A 133 -22.75 12.68 -5.58
CA PHE A 133 -22.40 13.33 -6.85
C PHE A 133 -21.25 14.34 -6.69
N ASP A 134 -21.23 15.13 -5.62
CA ASP A 134 -20.13 16.06 -5.34
C ASP A 134 -18.79 15.31 -5.16
N LEU A 135 -18.81 14.17 -4.45
CA LEU A 135 -17.61 13.34 -4.27
C LEU A 135 -17.16 12.71 -5.58
N ALA A 136 -18.08 12.17 -6.38
CA ALA A 136 -17.76 11.60 -7.69
C ALA A 136 -17.12 12.64 -8.64
N GLY A 137 -17.55 13.89 -8.55
CA GLY A 137 -17.03 15.00 -9.36
C GLY A 137 -15.58 15.40 -9.05
N ILE A 138 -14.97 14.91 -7.95
CA ILE A 138 -13.58 15.24 -7.60
C ILE A 138 -12.60 14.71 -8.66
N ASP A 139 -12.77 13.46 -9.09
CA ASP A 139 -12.05 12.85 -10.21
C ASP A 139 -12.92 11.67 -10.75
N PRO A 140 -13.62 11.84 -11.90
CA PRO A 140 -14.57 10.86 -12.41
C PRO A 140 -13.98 9.48 -12.73
N HIS A 141 -12.67 9.38 -12.90
CA HIS A 141 -12.00 8.13 -13.25
C HIS A 141 -11.46 7.40 -12.03
N ARG A 142 -10.99 8.15 -11.03
CA ARG A 142 -10.24 7.60 -9.90
C ARG A 142 -11.00 7.63 -8.57
N ILE A 143 -12.14 8.32 -8.48
CA ILE A 143 -13.03 8.24 -7.32
C ILE A 143 -14.03 7.09 -7.45
N VAL A 144 -14.20 6.35 -6.36
CA VAL A 144 -15.31 5.41 -6.16
C VAL A 144 -16.11 5.86 -4.95
N VAL A 145 -17.42 6.02 -5.11
CA VAL A 145 -18.28 6.52 -4.02
C VAL A 145 -18.76 5.35 -3.16
N LYS A 146 -18.46 5.38 -1.87
CA LYS A 146 -18.94 4.41 -0.90
C LYS A 146 -20.29 4.83 -0.35
N LEU A 147 -21.25 3.91 -0.34
CA LEU A 147 -22.60 4.09 0.18
C LEU A 147 -22.92 2.96 1.14
N PRO A 148 -23.56 3.24 2.29
CA PRO A 148 -23.94 2.18 3.21
C PRO A 148 -24.92 1.22 2.53
N CYS A 149 -24.84 -0.08 2.81
CA CYS A 149 -25.76 -1.09 2.26
C CYS A 149 -27.14 -1.04 2.97
N THR A 150 -27.80 0.12 2.93
CA THR A 150 -29.18 0.35 3.37
C THR A 150 -30.08 0.57 2.16
N LEU A 151 -31.38 0.73 2.39
CA LEU A 151 -32.32 1.05 1.31
C LEU A 151 -31.96 2.38 0.63
N GLU A 152 -31.71 3.43 1.42
CA GLU A 152 -31.36 4.76 0.91
C GLU A 152 -30.02 4.73 0.18
N GLY A 153 -29.02 4.03 0.74
CA GLY A 153 -27.72 3.89 0.10
C GLY A 153 -27.79 3.11 -1.20
N THR A 154 -28.64 2.09 -1.28
CA THR A 154 -28.87 1.32 -2.51
C THR A 154 -29.64 2.14 -3.56
N GLN A 155 -30.64 2.93 -3.15
CA GLN A 155 -31.35 3.86 -4.05
C GLN A 155 -30.39 4.93 -4.59
N THR A 156 -29.56 5.51 -3.74
CA THR A 156 -28.51 6.45 -4.19
C THR A 156 -27.50 5.74 -5.12
N ALA A 157 -27.10 4.51 -4.82
CA ALA A 157 -26.19 3.76 -5.69
C ALA A 157 -26.80 3.56 -7.09
N ALA A 158 -28.09 3.20 -7.18
CA ALA A 158 -28.79 3.05 -8.45
C ALA A 158 -28.71 4.33 -9.30
N LEU A 159 -29.01 5.49 -8.69
CA LEU A 159 -28.91 6.81 -9.36
C LEU A 159 -27.49 7.12 -9.85
N LEU A 160 -26.47 6.79 -9.06
CA LEU A 160 -25.07 6.96 -9.47
C LEU A 160 -24.71 6.05 -10.64
N ARG A 161 -25.20 4.80 -10.64
CA ARG A 161 -24.93 3.83 -11.71
C ARG A 161 -25.60 4.19 -13.03
N GLU A 162 -26.78 4.81 -13.02
CA GLU A 162 -27.39 5.41 -14.22
C GLU A 162 -26.47 6.45 -14.88
N SER A 163 -25.64 7.12 -14.07
CA SER A 163 -24.62 8.09 -14.53
C SER A 163 -23.23 7.47 -14.74
N ASN A 164 -23.11 6.13 -14.78
CA ASN A 164 -21.84 5.39 -14.86
C ASN A 164 -20.83 5.68 -13.74
N ILE A 165 -21.25 6.26 -12.61
CA ILE A 165 -20.37 6.57 -11.49
C ILE A 165 -20.03 5.29 -10.72
N ARG A 166 -18.76 5.05 -10.45
CA ARG A 166 -18.26 3.86 -9.75
C ARG A 166 -18.69 3.91 -8.28
N VAL A 167 -19.25 2.81 -7.77
CA VAL A 167 -19.74 2.73 -6.38
C VAL A 167 -19.26 1.49 -5.65
N THR A 168 -19.17 1.64 -4.34
CA THR A 168 -18.94 0.56 -3.38
C THR A 168 -20.11 0.53 -2.40
N LEU A 169 -20.83 -0.58 -2.29
CA LEU A 169 -21.71 -0.78 -1.13
C LEU A 169 -20.87 -1.20 0.07
N THR A 170 -20.94 -0.44 1.17
CA THR A 170 -20.10 -0.62 2.37
C THR A 170 -20.91 -0.96 3.59
N GLY A 171 -20.27 -1.54 4.61
CA GLY A 171 -20.93 -1.93 5.85
C GLY A 171 -21.76 -3.20 5.68
N LEU A 172 -21.23 -4.18 4.95
CA LEU A 172 -21.85 -5.49 4.83
C LEU A 172 -21.48 -6.35 6.05
N TYR A 173 -22.49 -7.02 6.60
CA TYR A 173 -22.43 -7.93 7.73
C TYR A 173 -23.03 -9.32 7.42
N ALA A 174 -23.69 -9.49 6.27
CA ALA A 174 -24.32 -10.75 5.89
C ALA A 174 -24.28 -11.01 4.37
N PRO A 175 -24.09 -12.27 3.92
CA PRO A 175 -23.95 -12.65 2.53
C PRO A 175 -25.06 -12.17 1.59
N PRO A 176 -26.35 -12.16 1.96
CA PRO A 176 -27.39 -11.65 1.07
C PRO A 176 -27.17 -10.22 0.59
N GLN A 177 -26.42 -9.40 1.36
CA GLN A 177 -26.12 -8.02 0.97
C GLN A 177 -25.16 -7.93 -0.24
N VAL A 178 -24.38 -8.98 -0.51
CA VAL A 178 -23.57 -9.02 -1.75
C VAL A 178 -24.46 -9.10 -2.98
N LEU A 179 -25.62 -9.75 -2.88
CA LEU A 179 -26.60 -9.83 -3.97
C LEU A 179 -27.21 -8.45 -4.24
N VAL A 180 -27.45 -7.65 -3.20
CA VAL A 180 -27.89 -6.26 -3.34
C VAL A 180 -26.84 -5.43 -4.09
N ALA A 181 -25.56 -5.57 -3.72
CA ALA A 181 -24.47 -4.89 -4.41
C ALA A 181 -24.35 -5.31 -5.89
N GLN A 182 -24.52 -6.60 -6.19
CA GLN A 182 -24.53 -7.07 -7.57
C GLN A 182 -25.73 -6.54 -8.36
N ALA A 183 -26.93 -6.57 -7.77
CA ALA A 183 -28.17 -6.14 -8.42
C ALA A 183 -28.15 -4.66 -8.79
N VAL A 184 -27.55 -3.81 -7.94
CA VAL A 184 -27.38 -2.38 -8.25
C VAL A 184 -26.22 -2.11 -9.20
N GLY A 185 -25.41 -3.12 -9.54
CA GLY A 185 -24.24 -2.96 -10.41
C GLY A 185 -23.08 -2.24 -9.74
N ALA A 186 -22.87 -2.46 -8.43
CA ALA A 186 -21.72 -1.94 -7.72
C ALA A 186 -20.42 -2.55 -8.24
N GLU A 187 -19.34 -1.77 -8.23
CA GLU A 187 -18.02 -2.27 -8.60
C GLU A 187 -17.35 -3.01 -7.44
N TYR A 188 -17.67 -2.59 -6.21
CA TYR A 188 -17.21 -3.24 -5.00
C TYR A 188 -18.33 -3.46 -4.00
N ALA A 189 -18.16 -4.49 -3.18
CA ALA A 189 -18.90 -4.68 -1.94
C ALA A 189 -17.90 -4.79 -0.79
N ALA A 190 -18.10 -4.06 0.30
CA ALA A 190 -17.14 -3.97 1.41
C ALA A 190 -17.68 -4.62 2.69
N PRO A 191 -17.41 -5.93 2.90
CA PRO A 191 -17.70 -6.60 4.17
C PRO A 191 -16.75 -6.15 5.28
N TYR A 192 -17.31 -5.96 6.48
CA TYR A 192 -16.55 -5.52 7.66
C TYR A 192 -16.10 -6.73 8.48
N LEU A 193 -15.05 -7.42 8.00
CA LEU A 193 -14.56 -8.68 8.55
C LEU A 193 -14.39 -8.64 10.07
N GLY A 194 -13.57 -7.73 10.59
CA GLY A 194 -13.31 -7.66 12.02
C GLY A 194 -14.56 -7.36 12.86
N ARG A 195 -15.55 -6.65 12.31
CA ARG A 195 -16.81 -6.40 13.01
C ARG A 195 -17.75 -7.61 12.96
N MET A 196 -17.72 -8.38 11.87
CA MET A 196 -18.41 -9.68 11.81
C MET A 196 -17.76 -10.68 12.77
N ASN A 197 -16.43 -10.68 12.87
CA ASN A 197 -15.71 -11.49 13.86
C ASN A 197 -16.13 -11.15 15.29
N ASP A 198 -16.31 -9.86 15.61
CA ASP A 198 -16.81 -9.44 16.92
C ASP A 198 -18.25 -9.88 17.18
N ALA A 199 -19.11 -9.78 16.16
CA ALA A 199 -20.53 -10.06 16.29
C ALA A 199 -20.87 -11.56 16.30
N TYR A 200 -20.15 -12.36 15.51
CA TYR A 200 -20.49 -13.76 15.23
C TYR A 200 -19.40 -14.76 15.65
N GLY A 201 -18.21 -14.28 16.04
CA GLY A 201 -17.02 -15.09 16.28
C GLY A 201 -16.10 -15.15 15.05
N GLY A 202 -14.78 -15.20 15.28
CA GLY A 202 -13.76 -15.02 14.23
C GLY A 202 -13.85 -16.00 13.06
N GLN A 203 -14.08 -17.28 13.32
CA GLN A 203 -14.23 -18.26 12.25
C GLN A 203 -15.51 -18.04 11.43
N GLU A 204 -16.57 -17.59 12.09
CA GLU A 204 -17.85 -17.34 11.44
C GLU A 204 -17.77 -16.11 10.53
N GLY A 205 -17.16 -15.01 10.99
CA GLY A 205 -16.96 -13.82 10.15
C GLY A 205 -16.15 -14.11 8.88
N LEU A 206 -15.13 -14.98 8.95
CA LEU A 206 -14.41 -15.47 7.77
C LEU A 206 -15.31 -16.25 6.83
N ASN A 207 -16.12 -17.19 7.35
CA ASN A 207 -17.04 -17.99 6.54
C ASN A 207 -18.04 -17.09 5.80
N GLN A 208 -18.58 -16.05 6.45
CA GLN A 208 -19.49 -15.10 5.80
C GLN A 208 -18.84 -14.40 4.59
N VAL A 209 -17.57 -13.98 4.69
CA VAL A 209 -16.84 -13.37 3.56
C VAL A 209 -16.60 -14.39 2.44
N VAL A 210 -16.26 -15.63 2.79
CA VAL A 210 -16.08 -16.72 1.80
C VAL A 210 -17.39 -16.98 1.03
N GLU A 211 -18.53 -17.03 1.72
CA GLU A 211 -19.83 -17.22 1.06
C GLU A 211 -20.19 -16.03 0.16
N MET A 212 -19.87 -14.80 0.56
CA MET A 212 -20.00 -13.62 -0.31
C MET A 212 -19.16 -13.75 -1.58
N GLN A 213 -17.92 -14.22 -1.47
CA GLN A 213 -17.00 -14.39 -2.60
C GLN A 213 -17.51 -15.48 -3.56
N LYS A 214 -17.98 -16.62 -3.03
CA LYS A 214 -18.61 -17.68 -3.83
C LYS A 214 -19.86 -17.19 -4.57
N ALA A 215 -20.68 -16.36 -3.93
CA ALA A 215 -21.88 -15.79 -4.56
C ALA A 215 -21.53 -14.86 -5.74
N ILE A 216 -20.43 -14.10 -5.66
CA ILE A 216 -19.92 -13.28 -6.77
C ILE A 216 -19.44 -14.17 -7.92
N GLU A 217 -18.69 -15.22 -7.60
CA GLU A 217 -18.17 -16.18 -8.58
C GLU A 217 -19.28 -16.94 -9.28
N GLY A 218 -20.29 -17.39 -8.54
CA GLY A 218 -21.46 -18.08 -9.07
C GLY A 218 -22.32 -17.21 -10.00
N CYS A 219 -22.27 -15.88 -9.84
CA CYS A 219 -22.89 -14.94 -10.76
C CYS A 219 -21.98 -14.53 -11.94
N HIS A 220 -20.76 -15.06 -12.03
CA HIS A 220 -19.73 -14.65 -13.00
C HIS A 220 -19.49 -13.13 -13.04
N SER A 221 -19.66 -12.48 -11.88
CA SER A 221 -19.57 -11.03 -11.78
C SER A 221 -18.12 -10.56 -11.71
N ARG A 222 -17.88 -9.36 -12.28
CA ARG A 222 -16.59 -8.65 -12.16
C ARG A 222 -16.48 -7.83 -10.88
N MET A 223 -17.56 -7.76 -10.08
CA MET A 223 -17.56 -7.08 -8.79
C MET A 223 -16.49 -7.68 -7.87
N ARG A 224 -15.87 -6.84 -7.04
CA ARG A 224 -14.81 -7.28 -6.13
C ARG A 224 -15.25 -7.09 -4.68
N LEU A 225 -14.97 -8.07 -3.82
CA LEU A 225 -14.98 -7.81 -2.38
C LEU A 225 -13.80 -6.91 -2.03
N LEU A 226 -14.10 -5.75 -1.43
CA LEU A 226 -13.13 -4.91 -0.73
C LEU A 226 -13.21 -5.28 0.76
N VAL A 227 -12.50 -6.32 1.15
CA VAL A 227 -12.53 -6.80 2.54
C VAL A 227 -11.93 -5.71 3.44
N ALA A 228 -12.75 -5.20 4.36
CA ALA A 228 -12.43 -4.07 5.22
C ALA A 228 -12.47 -4.48 6.70
N SER A 229 -12.04 -3.58 7.57
CA SER A 229 -11.99 -3.83 9.03
C SER A 229 -11.16 -5.08 9.38
N VAL A 230 -10.11 -5.38 8.60
CA VAL A 230 -9.17 -6.48 8.89
C VAL A 230 -8.44 -6.19 10.20
N ARG A 231 -8.32 -7.20 11.07
CA ARG A 231 -7.60 -7.08 12.36
C ARG A 231 -6.41 -8.00 12.47
N ASP A 232 -6.33 -9.05 11.66
CA ASP A 232 -5.19 -9.93 11.61
C ASP A 232 -4.74 -10.13 10.16
N PRO A 233 -3.49 -9.77 9.80
CA PRO A 233 -2.95 -10.04 8.46
C PRO A 233 -3.08 -11.50 8.00
N VAL A 234 -3.09 -12.47 8.91
CA VAL A 234 -3.25 -13.89 8.57
C VAL A 234 -4.59 -14.17 7.90
N GLU A 235 -5.64 -13.43 8.26
CA GLU A 235 -6.98 -13.55 7.66
C GLU A 235 -6.96 -13.16 6.18
N MET A 236 -6.13 -12.19 5.79
CA MET A 236 -5.99 -11.77 4.39
C MET A 236 -5.46 -12.91 3.53
N THR A 237 -4.45 -13.65 4.02
CA THR A 237 -3.88 -14.81 3.31
C THR A 237 -4.94 -15.91 3.14
N ARG A 238 -5.72 -16.20 4.19
CA ARG A 238 -6.79 -17.21 4.13
C ARG A 238 -7.87 -16.82 3.11
N LEU A 239 -8.33 -15.58 3.14
CA LEU A 239 -9.35 -15.07 2.22
C LEU A 239 -8.82 -14.96 0.78
N THR A 240 -7.54 -14.69 0.60
CA THR A 240 -6.90 -14.72 -0.74
C THR A 240 -6.97 -16.11 -1.34
N GLY A 241 -6.76 -17.17 -0.54
CA GLY A 241 -6.95 -18.56 -0.97
C GLY A 241 -8.40 -18.90 -1.37
N ALA A 242 -9.38 -18.10 -0.92
CA ALA A 242 -10.78 -18.21 -1.28
C ALA A 242 -11.20 -17.26 -2.41
N GLY A 243 -10.26 -16.57 -3.08
CA GLY A 243 -10.54 -15.68 -4.22
C GLY A 243 -10.68 -14.19 -3.88
N CYS A 244 -10.66 -13.81 -2.59
CA CYS A 244 -10.71 -12.40 -2.20
C CYS A 244 -9.37 -11.72 -2.51
N THR A 245 -9.35 -10.77 -3.44
CA THR A 245 -8.10 -10.14 -3.91
C THR A 245 -8.06 -8.63 -3.69
N THR A 246 -8.98 -8.06 -2.92
CA THR A 246 -8.97 -6.62 -2.59
C THR A 246 -9.16 -6.46 -1.09
N PHE A 247 -8.25 -5.74 -0.45
CA PHE A 247 -8.30 -5.47 0.98
C PHE A 247 -8.09 -4.00 1.23
N THR A 248 -8.77 -3.45 2.22
CA THR A 248 -8.39 -2.17 2.81
C THR A 248 -7.99 -2.37 4.26
N ILE A 249 -6.81 -1.88 4.62
CA ILE A 249 -6.16 -2.13 5.90
C ILE A 249 -5.67 -0.83 6.54
N SER A 250 -5.80 -0.74 7.87
CA SER A 250 -5.30 0.43 8.60
C SER A 250 -3.77 0.49 8.57
N PRO A 251 -3.16 1.66 8.84
CA PRO A 251 -1.72 1.78 9.03
C PRO A 251 -1.13 0.77 10.02
N THR A 252 -1.88 0.47 11.09
CA THR A 252 -1.48 -0.50 12.12
C THR A 252 -1.38 -1.92 11.55
N ILE A 253 -2.33 -2.34 10.72
CA ILE A 253 -2.29 -3.64 10.04
C ILE A 253 -1.20 -3.66 8.96
N ALA A 254 -1.02 -2.57 8.24
CA ALA A 254 0.06 -2.41 7.26
C ALA A 254 1.44 -2.60 7.91
N ALA A 255 1.68 -1.98 9.07
CA ALA A 255 2.91 -2.17 9.84
C ALA A 255 3.13 -3.63 10.28
N ARG A 256 2.06 -4.32 10.70
CA ARG A 256 2.15 -5.72 11.12
C ARG A 256 2.56 -6.67 10.01
N LEU A 257 2.37 -6.33 8.73
CA LEU A 257 2.85 -7.15 7.60
C LEU A 257 4.37 -7.32 7.59
N PHE A 258 5.12 -6.38 8.17
CA PHE A 258 6.59 -6.38 8.17
C PHE A 258 7.20 -6.76 9.51
N ASN A 259 6.38 -7.04 10.53
CA ASN A 259 6.85 -7.23 11.90
C ASN A 259 6.88 -8.72 12.30
N ASN A 260 7.64 -9.53 11.57
CA ASN A 260 7.94 -10.92 11.96
C ASN A 260 9.36 -10.99 12.57
N PRO A 261 9.51 -11.44 13.83
CA PRO A 261 10.82 -11.45 14.51
C PRO A 261 11.84 -12.35 13.81
N TYR A 262 11.42 -13.51 13.29
CA TYR A 262 12.32 -14.42 12.59
C TYR A 262 12.79 -13.86 11.24
N THR A 263 11.92 -13.16 10.51
CA THR A 263 12.31 -12.49 9.26
C THR A 263 13.33 -11.38 9.53
N ILE A 264 13.10 -10.65 10.61
CA ILE A 264 13.97 -9.60 11.11
C ILE A 264 15.35 -10.16 11.45
N ASP A 265 15.40 -11.25 12.22
CA ASP A 265 16.65 -11.85 12.68
C ASP A 265 17.45 -12.39 11.49
N ALA A 266 16.76 -13.06 10.55
CA ALA A 266 17.36 -13.52 9.31
C ALA A 266 17.94 -12.36 8.47
N ALA A 267 17.23 -11.23 8.37
CA ALA A 267 17.75 -10.06 7.66
C ALA A 267 19.01 -9.48 8.31
N ASP A 268 19.04 -9.42 9.65
CA ASP A 268 20.21 -8.96 10.40
C ASP A 268 21.39 -9.95 10.28
N GLU A 269 21.12 -11.26 10.21
CA GLU A 269 22.13 -12.30 9.91
C GLU A 269 22.70 -12.17 8.50
N PHE A 270 21.85 -11.93 7.48
CA PHE A 270 22.30 -11.72 6.10
C PHE A 270 23.23 -10.52 5.98
N GLU A 271 22.93 -9.43 6.67
CA GLU A 271 23.80 -8.24 6.68
C GLU A 271 25.14 -8.52 7.35
N LYS A 272 25.14 -9.23 8.48
CA LYS A 272 26.40 -9.65 9.13
C LYS A 272 27.23 -10.54 8.21
N ALA A 273 26.60 -11.48 7.52
CA ALA A 273 27.27 -12.34 6.55
C ALA A 273 27.81 -11.55 5.35
N ALA A 274 27.04 -10.60 4.81
CA ALA A 274 27.47 -9.73 3.72
C ALA A 274 28.70 -8.91 4.10
N LYS A 275 28.67 -8.27 5.28
CA LYS A 275 29.83 -7.52 5.83
C LYS A 275 31.05 -8.41 6.01
N SER A 276 30.86 -9.61 6.56
CA SER A 276 31.95 -10.57 6.77
C SER A 276 32.59 -11.05 5.46
N ASN A 277 31.84 -11.02 4.36
CA ASN A 277 32.28 -11.42 3.03
C ASN A 277 32.68 -10.22 2.13
N GLY A 278 32.96 -9.06 2.72
CA GLY A 278 33.49 -7.89 2.01
C GLY A 278 32.44 -6.93 1.42
N GLY A 279 31.18 -7.02 1.86
CA GLY A 279 30.16 -6.02 1.55
C GLY A 279 30.47 -4.67 2.21
N GLU A 280 30.50 -3.60 1.42
CA GLU A 280 30.74 -2.23 1.91
C GLU A 280 29.50 -1.66 2.64
N GLU A 281 29.71 -0.80 3.63
CA GLU A 281 28.62 -0.07 4.30
C GLU A 281 28.21 1.17 3.48
N ASP A 282 26.94 1.26 3.10
CA ASP A 282 26.33 2.56 2.74
C ASP A 282 25.56 3.09 3.97
N LEU A 283 26.09 4.14 4.58
CA LEU A 283 25.55 4.82 5.75
C LEU A 283 24.28 5.62 5.37
N ALA A 284 23.12 4.97 5.44
CA ALA A 284 21.84 5.55 5.84
C ALA A 284 20.73 4.49 5.72
N ARG A 285 20.62 3.60 6.70
CA ARG A 285 19.35 2.85 6.88
C ARG A 285 18.37 3.80 7.56
N VAL A 286 17.48 4.43 6.80
CA VAL A 286 16.17 4.82 7.36
C VAL A 286 15.46 3.50 7.61
N SER A 287 15.41 3.08 8.88
CA SER A 287 14.78 1.82 9.23
C SER A 287 13.28 1.93 9.01
N LEU A 288 12.70 1.04 8.21
CA LEU A 288 11.25 0.86 8.17
C LEU A 288 10.67 0.58 9.57
N ARG A 289 11.49 0.09 10.52
CA ARG A 289 11.13 -0.04 11.93
C ARG A 289 10.89 1.33 12.60
N ASP A 290 11.71 2.33 12.32
CA ASP A 290 11.54 3.68 12.91
C ASP A 290 10.25 4.31 12.40
N ILE A 291 9.92 4.03 11.14
CA ILE A 291 8.71 4.55 10.52
C ILE A 291 7.45 3.80 10.99
N ALA A 292 7.50 2.47 11.10
CA ALA A 292 6.40 1.66 11.64
C ALA A 292 6.17 1.87 13.16
N ALA A 293 7.25 2.10 13.92
CA ALA A 293 7.20 2.44 15.34
C ALA A 293 6.66 3.85 15.59
N ALA A 294 6.84 4.79 14.65
CA ALA A 294 6.17 6.10 14.68
C ALA A 294 4.67 5.96 14.39
N ALA A 295 4.28 5.15 13.40
CA ALA A 295 2.88 4.95 13.02
C ALA A 295 2.02 4.29 14.10
N SER A 296 2.61 3.45 14.95
CA SER A 296 1.91 2.78 16.07
C SER A 296 1.78 3.66 17.32
N ARG A 297 2.55 4.75 17.44
CA ARG A 297 2.43 5.70 18.57
C ARG A 297 1.31 6.72 18.39
N ASP A 298 1.02 7.13 17.16
CA ASP A 298 -0.08 8.06 16.86
C ASP A 298 -1.48 7.45 17.11
N ASP A 299 -1.61 6.12 17.05
CA ASP A 299 -2.88 5.39 17.29
C ASP A 299 -3.11 5.07 18.79
N ALA A 300 -2.05 5.15 19.62
CA ALA A 300 -2.09 4.79 21.05
C ALA A 300 -2.09 5.99 22.01
N THR A 301 -1.88 7.22 21.51
CA THR A 301 -1.75 8.43 22.33
C THR A 301 -2.85 9.48 22.10
N ARG A 302 -3.95 9.15 21.41
CA ARG A 302 -5.10 10.03 21.20
C ARG A 302 -6.45 9.36 21.42
#